data_AF-Q1IJ42-F1
#
_entry.id   AF-Q1IJ42-F1
#
_cell.length_a   1.000
_cell.length_b   1.000
_cell.length_c   1.000
_cell.angle_alpha   90.00
_cell.angle_beta   90.00
_cell.angle_gamma   90.00
#
_symmetry.space_group_name_H-M   'P 1'
#
loop_
_entity.id
_entity.type
_entity.pdbx_description
1 polymer ?
#
loop_
_entity_poly.entity_id
_entity_poly.type
_entity_poly.pdbx_seq_one_letter_code
_entity_poly.pdbx_strand_id
1 'polypeptide(L)' 'MAASYAFGIARNHPFFDGNKRTAFVVSLLFLGLNGFNVTATAEDRYAVFYALAEASLGETELTEWFAANTTAK' A
#
# COMPACT_ATOMS: atom_id res chain seq x y z
N MET A 1 -6.98 -3.62 -6.46
CA MET A 1 -6.78 -2.26 -7.02
C MET A 1 -5.82 -1.42 -6.17
N ALA A 2 -6.09 -1.15 -4.88
CA ALA A 2 -5.14 -0.41 -4.03
C ALA A 2 -3.74 -1.06 -4.02
N ALA A 3 -3.68 -2.38 -3.80
CA ALA A 3 -2.45 -3.16 -3.85
C ALA A 3 -1.74 -3.09 -5.20
N SER A 4 -2.48 -3.17 -6.31
CA SER A 4 -1.94 -3.08 -7.67
C SER A 4 -1.25 -1.75 -7.94
N TYR A 5 -1.81 -0.63 -7.46
CA TYR A 5 -1.14 0.68 -7.55
C TYR A 5 0.11 0.74 -6.70
N ALA A 6 0.03 0.27 -5.44
CA ALA A 6 1.16 0.23 -4.53
C ALA A 6 2.33 -0.58 -5.11
N PHE A 7 2.03 -1.81 -5.55
CA PHE A 7 2.98 -2.76 -6.10
C PHE A 7 3.59 -2.23 -7.41
N GLY A 8 2.76 -1.73 -8.33
CA GLY A 8 3.25 -1.16 -9.59
C GLY A 8 4.20 0.02 -9.38
N ILE A 9 3.87 0.95 -8.48
CA ILE A 9 4.73 2.09 -8.18
C ILE A 9 6.01 1.64 -7.46
N ALA A 10 5.90 0.72 -6.49
CA ALA A 10 7.06 0.23 -5.74
C ALA A 10 8.04 -0.57 -6.61
N ARG A 11 7.54 -1.39 -7.55
CA ARG A 11 8.34 -2.34 -8.34
C ARG A 11 8.90 -1.76 -9.63
N ASN A 12 8.17 -0.85 -10.27
CA ASN A 12 8.59 -0.30 -11.57
C ASN A 12 9.45 0.95 -11.43
N HIS A 13 9.64 1.45 -10.20
CA HIS A 13 10.43 2.65 -9.91
C HIS A 13 10.19 3.84 -10.87
N PRO A 14 8.94 4.27 -11.10
CA PRO A 14 8.62 5.28 -12.10
C PRO A 14 9.15 6.69 -11.78
N PHE A 15 9.57 6.94 -10.53
CA PHE A 15 10.12 8.23 -10.10
C PHE A 15 11.62 8.12 -9.80
N PHE A 16 12.34 9.24 -9.98
CA PHE A 16 13.78 9.35 -9.64
C PHE A 16 14.05 9.04 -8.17
N ASP A 17 13.18 9.51 -7.27
CA ASP A 17 13.14 9.16 -5.85
C ASP A 17 11.68 9.19 -5.37
N GLY A 18 11.41 8.63 -4.19
CA GLY A 18 10.13 8.74 -3.52
C GLY A 18 9.13 7.64 -3.85
N ASN A 19 9.50 6.65 -4.69
CA ASN A 19 8.61 5.55 -5.09
C ASN A 19 7.86 4.91 -3.92
N LYS A 20 8.54 4.63 -2.80
CA LYS A 20 7.94 4.06 -1.58
C LYS A 20 6.87 4.97 -0.95
N ARG A 21 7.20 6.26 -0.82
CA ARG A 21 6.30 7.30 -0.29
C ARG A 21 5.10 7.47 -1.20
N THR A 22 5.31 7.49 -2.50
CA THR A 22 4.24 7.63 -3.49
C THR A 22 3.33 6.39 -3.51
N ALA A 23 3.89 5.18 -3.49
CA ALA A 23 3.12 3.94 -3.39
C ALA A 23 2.22 3.95 -2.15
N PHE A 24 2.76 4.34 -0.99
CA PHE A 24 2.00 4.48 0.24
C PHE A 24 0.83 5.47 0.12
N VAL A 25 1.12 6.71 -0.29
CA VAL A 25 0.10 7.76 -0.41
C VAL A 25 -0.99 7.40 -1.42
N VAL A 26 -0.62 6.86 -2.58
CA VAL A 26 -1.58 6.47 -3.62
C VAL A 26 -2.50 5.36 -3.12
N SER A 27 -1.98 4.38 -2.39
CA SER A 27 -2.78 3.29 -1.83
C SER A 27 -3.83 3.81 -0.85
N LEU A 28 -3.41 4.65 0.09
CA LEU A 28 -4.30 5.23 1.10
C LEU A 28 -5.33 6.16 0.47
N LEU A 29 -4.91 6.98 -0.49
CA LEU A 29 -5.80 7.88 -1.22
C LEU A 29 -6.86 7.08 -1.99
N PHE A 30 -6.46 6.02 -2.70
CA PHE A 30 -7.39 5.18 -3.44
C PHE A 30 -8.44 4.54 -2.52
N LEU A 31 -8.00 3.96 -1.39
CA LEU A 31 -8.92 3.38 -0.40
C LEU A 31 -9.87 4.44 0.15
N GLY A 32 -9.35 5.61 0.52
CA GLY A 32 -10.15 6.73 1.03
C GLY A 32 -11.19 7.24 0.04
N LEU A 33 -10.84 7.33 -1.26
CA LEU A 33 -11.75 7.71 -2.34
C LEU A 33 -12.85 6.65 -2.58
N ASN A 34 -12.59 5.40 -2.22
CA ASN A 34 -13.56 4.30 -2.31
C ASN A 34 -14.31 4.05 -1.00
N GLY A 35 -14.25 4.97 -0.04
CA GLY A 35 -15.00 4.87 1.21
C GLY A 35 -14.41 3.91 2.23
N PHE A 36 -13.12 3.57 2.13
CA PHE A 36 -12.43 2.74 3.10
C PHE A 36 -11.48 3.54 3.98
N ASN A 37 -11.42 3.19 5.25
CA ASN A 37 -10.41 3.65 6.21
C ASN A 37 -9.46 2.50 6.52
N VAL A 38 -8.16 2.76 6.49
CA VAL A 38 -7.15 1.82 7.00
C VAL A 38 -7.14 1.86 8.52
N THR A 39 -7.32 0.72 9.17
CA THR A 39 -7.40 0.54 10.63
C THR A 39 -6.08 0.11 11.26
N ALA A 40 -5.13 -0.39 10.46
CA ALA A 40 -3.78 -0.75 10.92
C ALA A 40 -3.05 0.43 11.59
N THR A 41 -2.15 0.13 12.52
CA THR A 41 -1.31 1.12 13.19
C THR A 41 -0.32 1.79 12.22
N ALA A 42 0.34 2.87 12.64
CA ALA A 42 1.37 3.49 11.82
C ALA A 42 2.57 2.55 11.63
N GLU A 43 2.90 1.79 12.67
CA GLU A 43 3.97 0.79 12.71
C GLU A 43 3.68 -0.36 11.74
N ASP A 44 2.46 -0.89 11.74
CA ASP A 44 2.07 -1.97 10.83
C ASP A 44 2.08 -1.52 9.36
N ARG A 45 1.57 -0.30 9.11
CA ARG A 45 1.62 0.32 7.77
C ARG A 45 3.05 0.47 7.30
N TYR A 46 3.94 0.94 8.17
CA TYR A 46 5.36 1.09 7.86
C TYR A 46 5.99 -0.26 7.52
N ALA A 47 5.76 -1.29 8.36
CA ALA A 47 6.32 -2.62 8.16
C ALA A 47 5.90 -3.23 6.81
N VAL A 48 4.61 -3.17 6.47
CA VAL A 48 4.10 -3.73 5.21
C VAL A 48 4.63 -2.99 3.98
N PHE A 49 4.67 -1.67 4.00
CA PHE A 49 5.21 -0.90 2.86
C PHE A 49 6.73 -0.98 2.76
N TYR A 50 7.42 -1.22 3.88
CA TYR A 50 8.83 -1.52 3.88
C TYR A 50 9.10 -2.88 3.23
N ALA A 51 8.36 -3.93 3.60
CA ALA A 51 8.46 -5.26 3.00
C ALA A 51 8.12 -5.26 1.49
N LEU A 52 7.07 -4.52 1.10
CA LEU A 52 6.72 -4.31 -0.32
C LEU A 52 7.89 -3.72 -1.11
N ALA A 53 8.59 -2.74 -0.51
CA ALA A 53 9.72 -2.08 -1.15
C ALA A 53 10.99 -2.94 -1.21
N GLU A 54 11.15 -3.88 -0.29
CA GLU A 54 12.23 -4.89 -0.32
C GLU A 54 11.90 -6.09 -1.21
N ALA A 55 10.71 -6.10 -1.83
CA ALA A 55 10.20 -7.23 -2.62
C ALA A 55 10.00 -8.53 -1.82
N SER A 56 9.94 -8.42 -0.50
CA SER A 56 9.63 -9.54 0.40
C SER A 56 8.12 -9.73 0.62
N LEU A 57 7.31 -8.80 0.12
CA LEU A 57 5.84 -8.85 0.13
C LEU A 57 5.30 -8.60 -1.28
N GLY A 58 4.47 -9.52 -1.77
CA GLY A 58 3.86 -9.50 -3.10
C GLY A 58 2.53 -8.76 -3.17
N GLU A 59 2.02 -8.57 -4.39
CA GLU A 59 0.74 -7.89 -4.62
C GLU A 59 -0.46 -8.60 -3.96
N THR A 60 -0.48 -9.94 -4.00
CA THR A 60 -1.55 -10.74 -3.38
C THR A 60 -1.54 -10.58 -1.87
N GLU A 61 -0.38 -10.71 -1.23
CA GLU A 61 -0.21 -10.52 0.22
C GLU A 61 -0.60 -9.10 0.66
N LEU A 62 -0.26 -8.09 -0.15
CA LEU A 62 -0.70 -6.72 0.10
C LEU A 62 -2.22 -6.57 -0.03
N THR A 63 -2.85 -7.28 -0.96
CA THR A 63 -4.31 -7.28 -1.15
C THR A 63 -4.99 -7.88 0.07
N GLU A 64 -4.51 -9.03 0.55
CA GLU A 64 -5.00 -9.68 1.76
C GLU A 64 -4.81 -8.79 2.99
N TRP A 65 -3.65 -8.13 3.10
CA TRP A 65 -3.39 -7.19 4.17
C TRP A 65 -4.37 -6.02 4.16
N PHE A 66 -4.66 -5.42 3.00
CA PHE A 66 -5.68 -4.37 2.92
C PHE A 66 -7.07 -4.88 3.30
N ALA A 67 -7.46 -6.07 2.86
CA ALA A 67 -8.75 -6.66 3.21
C ALA A 67 -8.92 -6.87 4.73
N ALA A 68 -7.85 -7.28 5.42
CA ALA A 68 -7.85 -7.46 6.87
C ALA A 68 -7.77 -6.15 7.66
N ASN A 69 -7.22 -5.08 7.06
CA ASN A 69 -6.88 -3.84 7.76
C ASN A 69 -7.63 -2.61 7.23
N THR A 70 -8.79 -2.82 6.59
CA THR A 70 -9.67 -1.73 6.16
C THR A 70 -11.09 -1.94 6.67
N THR A 71 -11.78 -0.83 6.96
CA THR A 71 -13.21 -0.80 7.25
C THR A 71 -13.90 0.18 6.32
N ALA A 72 -15.16 -0.07 5.99
CA ALA A 72 -16.00 0.94 5.36
C ALA A 72 -16.15 2.17 6.28
N LYS A 73 -16.18 3.35 5.67
CA LYS A 73 -16.54 4.63 6.32
C LYS A 73 -18.01 4.68 6.70
#